data_AF-A0A9D5PRK4-F1
#
_entry.id   AF-A0A9D5PRK4-F1
#
_cell.length_a   1.000
_cell.length_b   1.000
_cell.length_c   1.000
_cell.angle_alpha   90.00
_cell.angle_beta   90.00
_cell.angle_gamma   90.00
#
_symmetry.space_group_name_H-M   'P 1'
#
loop_
_entity.id
_entity.type
_entity.pdbx_description
1 polymer ?
#
loop_
_entity_poly.entity_id
_entity_poly.type
_entity_poly.pdbx_seq_one_letter_code
_entity_poly.pdbx_strand_id
1 'polypeptide(L)'
;MPYPDNQNERLSLDEIEEMEQAEKKARKKEERKARFNPFANINRDGAGVEKDEERIADHPSLGNFFVLLGRKLNQLLTVNLMLIAGNFPIFFALFVMGGYLSIHTTSPQNLLFAPLRTVVMFDPSPATGALWSIFSRQASVTVLTTGDYILLGLAALVVLTFGPVRVGVTYILRNIVRGEPVFLWHDFWHTIKRNLRQALIYGIMDVLIVFLIVYDILFFNLNYGANMMMNIMFFMSLMLALLYAFMRIYIYLMLITFDLSIFKMFKNALYFTVLGIKRNMMALLGIILVLSVNYLLLAVYFPLGVILPFIMVPSLCIFIGIYAAFPKIKEIMIDPYYAEHGVSKVNSANAEEDV
;
A
#
# COMPACT_ATOMS: atom_id res chain seq x y z
N MET A 1 48.71 -36.09 25.35
CA MET A 1 47.98 -34.99 26.01
C MET A 1 47.11 -35.60 27.11
N PRO A 2 47.24 -35.21 28.37
CA PRO A 2 46.30 -35.64 29.41
C PRO A 2 45.02 -34.79 29.32
N TYR A 3 43.87 -35.44 29.51
CA TYR A 3 42.56 -34.79 29.71
C TYR A 3 42.58 -33.93 30.99
N PRO A 4 41.89 -32.77 31.03
CA PRO A 4 41.77 -31.99 32.26
C PRO A 4 40.81 -32.70 33.24
N ASP A 5 41.22 -32.68 34.51
CA ASP A 5 40.52 -33.25 35.65
C ASP A 5 39.16 -32.57 35.86
N ASN A 6 38.11 -33.37 35.97
CA ASN A 6 36.74 -32.90 36.15
C ASN A 6 36.53 -32.60 37.65
N GLN A 7 36.88 -31.40 38.10
CA GLN A 7 36.51 -30.93 39.43
C GLN A 7 35.02 -30.62 39.46
N ASN A 8 34.22 -31.60 39.87
CA ASN A 8 32.85 -31.37 40.34
C ASN A 8 32.90 -30.60 41.66
N GLU A 9 33.10 -29.28 41.60
CA GLU A 9 32.71 -28.38 42.69
C GLU A 9 31.18 -28.49 42.84
N ARG A 10 30.74 -29.21 43.87
CA ARG A 10 29.34 -29.25 44.25
C ARG A 10 29.01 -27.87 44.83
N LEU A 11 28.37 -27.02 44.03
CA LEU A 11 27.77 -25.77 44.48
C LEU A 11 27.02 -26.03 45.79
N SER A 12 27.33 -25.24 46.81
CA SER A 12 26.65 -25.30 48.09
C SER A 12 25.18 -24.91 47.93
N LEU A 13 24.30 -25.42 48.80
CA LEU A 13 22.86 -25.10 48.74
C LEU A 13 22.60 -23.59 48.80
N ASP A 14 23.45 -22.86 49.52
CA ASP A 14 23.38 -21.41 49.65
C ASP A 14 23.70 -20.70 48.31
N GLU A 15 24.67 -21.19 47.53
CA GLU A 15 24.99 -20.65 46.20
C GLU A 15 23.87 -20.95 45.18
N ILE A 16 23.20 -22.09 45.30
CA ILE A 16 22.04 -22.44 44.47
C ILE A 16 20.86 -21.51 44.80
N GLU A 17 20.59 -21.26 46.08
CA GLU A 17 19.53 -20.34 46.49
C GLU A 17 19.83 -18.89 46.07
N GLU A 18 21.08 -18.43 46.17
CA GLU A 18 21.48 -17.10 45.70
C GLU A 18 21.32 -16.95 44.19
N MET A 19 21.70 -17.97 43.41
CA MET A 19 21.50 -17.97 41.96
C MET A 19 20.00 -17.97 41.60
N GLU A 20 19.17 -18.74 42.31
CA GLU A 20 17.73 -18.79 42.06
C GLU A 20 17.04 -17.45 42.41
N GLN A 21 17.49 -16.79 43.50
CA GLN A 21 17.03 -15.47 43.86
C GLN A 21 17.49 -14.39 42.87
N ALA A 22 18.71 -14.50 42.35
CA ALA A 22 19.24 -13.62 41.30
C ALA A 22 18.45 -13.78 39.99
N GLU A 23 18.12 -15.01 39.59
CA GLU A 23 17.32 -15.29 38.41
C GLU A 23 15.87 -14.78 38.55
N LYS A 24 15.26 -14.97 39.72
CA LYS A 24 13.93 -14.41 40.04
C LYS A 24 13.91 -12.88 40.00
N LYS A 25 14.98 -12.22 40.48
CA LYS A 25 15.14 -10.75 40.37
C LYS A 25 15.35 -10.31 38.92
N ALA A 26 16.12 -11.07 38.14
CA ALA A 26 16.35 -10.79 36.72
C ALA A 26 15.05 -10.88 35.90
N ARG A 27 14.25 -11.94 36.07
CA ARG A 27 12.94 -12.11 35.42
C ARG A 27 11.98 -10.97 35.76
N LYS A 28 11.86 -10.58 37.04
CA LYS A 28 11.01 -9.44 37.45
C LYS A 28 11.47 -8.12 36.83
N LYS A 29 12.79 -7.94 36.61
CA LYS A 29 13.35 -6.75 35.97
C LYS A 29 13.03 -6.71 34.48
N GLU A 30 13.06 -7.86 33.79
CA GLU A 30 12.66 -7.99 32.39
C GLU A 30 11.15 -7.78 32.20
N GLU A 31 10.32 -8.38 33.03
CA GLU A 31 8.85 -8.19 33.01
C GLU A 31 8.48 -6.71 33.22
N ARG A 32 9.17 -6.03 34.14
CA ARG A 32 8.96 -4.61 34.39
C ARG A 32 9.42 -3.74 33.20
N LYS A 33 10.53 -4.08 32.53
CA LYS A 33 10.95 -3.41 31.28
C LYS A 33 9.95 -3.63 30.14
N ALA A 34 9.39 -4.84 30.03
CA ALA A 34 8.38 -5.17 29.04
C ALA A 34 7.06 -4.41 29.28
N ARG A 35 6.68 -4.17 30.55
CA ARG A 35 5.45 -3.44 30.90
C ARG A 35 5.49 -1.94 30.56
N PHE A 36 6.68 -1.34 30.47
CA PHE A 36 6.87 0.09 30.13
C PHE A 36 7.32 0.33 28.67
N ASN A 37 7.53 -0.72 27.87
CA ASN A 37 7.85 -0.60 26.47
C ASN A 37 6.63 -0.95 25.61
N PRO A 38 5.96 0.05 24.97
CA PRO A 38 4.77 -0.19 24.15
C PRO A 38 5.04 -1.08 22.91
N PHE A 39 6.31 -1.34 22.58
CA PHE A 39 6.72 -2.20 21.47
C PHE A 39 7.16 -3.61 21.91
N ALA A 40 7.14 -3.95 23.21
CA ALA A 40 7.59 -5.25 23.70
C ALA A 40 6.73 -6.43 23.24
N ASN A 41 5.44 -6.20 22.97
CA ASN A 41 4.52 -7.22 22.46
C ASN A 41 4.60 -7.46 20.95
N ILE A 42 5.49 -6.77 20.22
CA ILE A 42 5.62 -6.89 18.75
C ILE A 42 6.47 -8.11 18.34
N ASN A 43 7.33 -8.60 19.25
CA ASN A 43 8.22 -9.75 19.02
C ASN A 43 7.76 -11.03 19.72
N ARG A 44 6.49 -11.13 20.15
CA ARG A 44 5.94 -12.41 20.62
C ARG A 44 5.59 -13.25 19.40
N ASP A 45 5.96 -14.53 19.43
CA ASP A 45 5.50 -15.53 18.48
C ASP A 45 3.98 -15.39 18.32
N GLY A 46 3.56 -15.09 17.08
CA GLY A 46 2.14 -14.96 16.76
C GLY A 46 1.42 -16.24 17.17
N ALA A 47 0.16 -16.11 17.62
CA ALA A 47 -0.67 -17.28 17.91
C ALA A 47 -0.57 -18.27 16.73
N GLY A 48 -0.21 -19.52 17.04
CA GLY A 48 -0.10 -20.57 16.04
C GLY A 48 -1.36 -20.65 15.17
N VAL A 49 -1.18 -21.08 13.93
CA VAL A 49 -2.26 -21.17 12.93
C VAL A 49 -3.40 -22.04 13.47
N GLU A 50 -4.61 -21.50 13.56
CA GLU A 50 -5.79 -22.33 13.83
C GLU A 50 -5.98 -23.29 12.64
N LYS A 51 -6.22 -24.59 12.90
CA LYS A 51 -6.35 -25.66 11.88
C LYS A 51 -7.33 -25.34 10.73
N ASP A 52 -8.21 -24.35 10.92
CA ASP A 52 -9.20 -23.90 9.93
C ASP A 52 -8.66 -22.89 8.89
N GLU A 53 -7.50 -22.27 9.11
CA GLU A 53 -6.97 -21.20 8.25
C GLU A 53 -6.34 -21.71 6.95
N GLU A 54 -5.69 -22.89 6.96
CA GLU A 54 -5.14 -23.53 5.75
C GLU A 54 -6.25 -23.90 4.76
N ARG A 55 -7.40 -24.37 5.27
CA ARG A 55 -8.57 -24.75 4.45
C ARG A 55 -9.16 -23.57 3.66
N ILE A 56 -9.06 -22.35 4.20
CA ILE A 56 -9.52 -21.13 3.55
C ILE A 56 -8.59 -20.74 2.39
N ALA A 57 -7.28 -20.89 2.57
CA ALA A 57 -6.29 -20.60 1.54
C ALA A 57 -6.39 -21.57 0.34
N ASP A 58 -6.74 -22.83 0.58
CA ASP A 58 -6.87 -23.86 -0.46
C ASP A 58 -8.19 -23.79 -1.24
N HIS A 59 -9.24 -23.20 -0.65
CA HIS A 59 -10.54 -23.04 -1.29
C HIS A 59 -10.96 -21.56 -1.34
N PRO A 60 -10.34 -20.76 -2.23
CA PRO A 60 -10.63 -19.33 -2.33
C PRO A 60 -12.05 -19.11 -2.87
N SER A 61 -12.96 -18.69 -2.00
CA SER A 61 -14.34 -18.33 -2.31
C SER A 61 -14.68 -16.93 -1.79
N LEU A 62 -15.80 -16.36 -2.22
CA LEU A 62 -16.25 -15.05 -1.73
C LEU A 62 -16.66 -15.10 -0.26
N GLY A 63 -17.27 -16.21 0.20
CA GLY A 63 -17.57 -16.39 1.62
C GLY A 63 -16.30 -16.46 2.48
N ASN A 64 -15.33 -17.25 2.04
CA ASN A 64 -14.04 -17.40 2.73
C ASN A 64 -13.24 -16.08 2.75
N PHE A 65 -13.41 -15.23 1.74
CA PHE A 65 -12.82 -13.89 1.73
C PHE A 65 -13.30 -13.05 2.93
N PHE A 66 -14.61 -12.99 3.18
CA PHE A 66 -15.17 -12.21 4.28
C PHE A 66 -14.83 -12.79 5.65
N VAL A 67 -14.78 -14.12 5.76
CA VAL A 67 -14.30 -14.80 6.99
C VAL A 67 -12.86 -14.41 7.29
N LEU A 68 -11.97 -14.49 6.30
CA LEU A 68 -10.56 -14.13 6.46
C LEU A 68 -10.38 -12.63 6.74
N LEU A 69 -11.14 -11.78 6.03
CA LEU A 69 -11.15 -10.33 6.23
C LEU A 69 -11.52 -9.97 7.67
N GLY A 70 -12.58 -10.58 8.22
CA GLY A 70 -13.02 -10.36 9.59
C GLY A 70 -11.98 -10.82 10.61
N ARG A 71 -11.41 -12.01 10.42
CA ARG A 71 -10.39 -12.58 11.33
C ARG A 71 -9.09 -11.77 11.35
N LYS A 72 -8.66 -11.27 10.18
CA LYS A 72 -7.36 -10.59 10.02
C LYS A 72 -7.49 -9.07 9.92
N LEU A 73 -8.64 -8.50 10.32
CA LEU A 73 -8.91 -7.06 10.26
C LEU A 73 -7.83 -6.24 10.98
N ASN A 74 -7.44 -6.63 12.20
CA ASN A 74 -6.41 -5.92 12.97
C ASN A 74 -5.04 -5.93 12.28
N GLN A 75 -4.70 -7.02 11.60
CA GLN A 75 -3.47 -7.11 10.82
C GLN A 75 -3.54 -6.19 9.60
N LEU A 76 -4.70 -6.09 8.92
CA LEU A 76 -4.91 -5.16 7.80
C LEU A 76 -4.81 -3.69 8.21
N LEU A 77 -5.31 -3.33 9.39
CA LEU A 77 -5.13 -1.99 9.95
C LEU A 77 -3.65 -1.68 10.18
N THR A 78 -2.92 -2.64 10.77
CA THR A 78 -1.48 -2.49 11.01
C THR A 78 -0.70 -2.39 9.70
N VAL A 79 -1.05 -3.19 8.69
CA VAL A 79 -0.46 -3.12 7.35
C VAL A 79 -0.74 -1.77 6.70
N ASN A 80 -1.92 -1.17 6.92
CA ASN A 80 -2.22 0.17 6.42
C ASN A 80 -1.33 1.24 7.05
N LEU A 81 -1.10 1.13 8.36
CA LEU A 81 -0.16 2.01 9.06
C LEU A 81 1.26 1.86 8.51
N MET A 82 1.72 0.64 8.19
CA MET A 82 3.01 0.42 7.53
C MET A 82 3.07 1.04 6.14
N LEU A 83 1.98 0.97 5.37
CA LEU A 83 1.90 1.58 4.05
C LEU A 83 2.04 3.10 4.11
N ILE A 84 1.40 3.73 5.10
CA ILE A 84 1.41 5.18 5.32
C ILE A 84 2.76 5.62 5.87
N ALA A 85 3.25 4.96 6.93
CA ALA A 85 4.54 5.28 7.53
C ALA A 85 5.69 5.07 6.55
N GLY A 86 5.63 4.00 5.74
CA GLY A 86 6.61 3.74 4.70
C GLY A 86 6.59 4.76 3.56
N ASN A 87 5.42 5.33 3.24
CA ASN A 87 5.27 6.37 2.22
C ASN A 87 5.04 7.75 2.82
N PHE A 88 5.58 8.02 4.02
CA PHE A 88 5.41 9.31 4.69
C PHE A 88 5.79 10.54 3.84
N PRO A 89 6.71 10.49 2.85
CA PRO A 89 7.01 11.68 2.08
C PRO A 89 5.80 12.23 1.30
N ILE A 90 4.74 11.42 1.11
CA ILE A 90 3.49 11.87 0.50
C ILE A 90 2.81 12.99 1.31
N PHE A 91 3.04 13.03 2.62
CA PHE A 91 2.47 14.06 3.49
C PHE A 91 3.04 15.45 3.18
N PHE A 92 4.26 15.56 2.64
CA PHE A 92 4.79 16.85 2.22
C PHE A 92 4.02 17.40 1.02
N ALA A 93 3.63 16.55 0.06
CA ALA A 93 2.76 16.97 -1.04
C ALA A 93 1.37 17.37 -0.54
N LEU A 94 0.77 16.58 0.36
CA LEU A 94 -0.53 16.92 0.95
C LEU A 94 -0.50 18.25 1.72
N PHE A 95 0.59 18.52 2.43
CA PHE A 95 0.77 19.78 3.15
C PHE A 95 0.84 20.99 2.21
N VAL A 96 1.56 20.86 1.09
CA VAL A 96 1.61 21.88 0.03
C VAL A 96 0.24 22.07 -0.62
N MET A 97 -0.48 20.97 -0.91
CA MET A 97 -1.86 21.04 -1.44
C MET A 97 -2.83 21.73 -0.48
N GLY A 98 -2.58 21.63 0.83
CA GLY A 98 -3.33 22.38 1.85
C GLY A 98 -3.08 23.90 1.81
N GLY A 99 -2.05 24.36 1.10
CA GLY A 99 -1.76 25.78 0.91
C GLY A 99 -1.32 26.50 2.18
N TYR A 100 -0.81 25.78 3.19
CA TYR A 100 -0.46 26.35 4.50
C TYR A 100 0.73 27.32 4.46
N LEU A 101 1.69 27.10 3.57
CA LEU A 101 2.83 28.01 3.35
C LEU A 101 2.64 28.92 2.14
N SER A 102 1.72 28.57 1.24
CA SER A 102 1.46 29.30 0.03
C SER A 102 0.89 30.70 0.29
N ILE A 103 1.24 31.65 -0.57
CA ILE A 103 0.65 32.98 -0.53
C ILE A 103 -0.67 32.95 -1.30
N HIS A 104 -1.76 33.21 -0.60
CA HIS A 104 -3.09 33.33 -1.20
C HIS A 104 -3.30 34.78 -1.63
N THR A 105 -3.33 35.01 -2.94
CA THR A 105 -3.62 36.32 -3.53
C THR A 105 -4.82 36.20 -4.46
N THR A 106 -5.35 37.32 -4.93
CA THR A 106 -6.38 37.35 -5.95
C THR A 106 -5.79 37.83 -7.27
N SER A 107 -6.22 37.23 -8.38
CA SER A 107 -5.87 37.69 -9.73
C SER A 107 -7.13 38.01 -10.54
N PRO A 108 -7.10 39.06 -11.38
CA PRO A 108 -8.20 39.33 -12.29
C PRO A 108 -8.46 38.19 -13.27
N GLN A 109 -9.73 37.82 -13.44
CA GLN A 109 -10.14 36.79 -14.40
C GLN A 109 -10.23 37.30 -15.84
N ASN A 110 -10.40 38.61 -16.02
CA ASN A 110 -10.63 39.23 -17.32
C ASN A 110 -9.49 40.17 -17.70
N LEU A 111 -9.04 40.07 -18.95
CA LEU A 111 -8.06 40.98 -19.55
C LEU A 111 -8.52 42.45 -19.48
N LEU A 112 -9.83 42.69 -19.50
CA LEU A 112 -10.42 44.03 -19.39
C LEU A 112 -10.31 44.63 -17.99
N PHE A 113 -9.93 43.87 -16.96
CA PHE A 113 -9.86 44.38 -15.59
C PHE A 113 -9.01 45.64 -15.47
N ALA A 114 -7.80 45.65 -16.02
CA ALA A 114 -6.88 46.79 -15.87
C ALA A 114 -7.33 48.04 -16.67
N PRO A 115 -7.70 47.93 -17.97
CA PRO A 115 -8.27 49.06 -18.71
C PRO A 115 -9.55 49.59 -18.05
N LEU A 116 -10.44 48.70 -17.61
CA LEU A 116 -11.73 49.09 -17.07
C LEU A 116 -11.62 49.70 -15.67
N ARG A 117 -10.69 49.22 -14.84
CA ARG A 117 -10.33 49.85 -13.56
C ARG A 117 -9.91 51.30 -13.77
N THR A 118 -9.15 51.56 -14.83
CA THR A 118 -8.71 52.90 -15.19
C THR A 118 -9.89 53.77 -15.60
N VAL A 119 -10.75 53.30 -16.52
CA VAL A 119 -11.94 54.03 -16.96
C VAL A 119 -12.88 54.36 -15.79
N VAL A 120 -13.12 53.41 -14.88
CA VAL A 120 -13.98 53.61 -13.70
C VAL A 120 -13.39 54.65 -12.74
N MET A 121 -12.06 54.73 -12.61
CA MET A 121 -11.40 55.74 -11.77
C MET A 121 -11.54 57.16 -12.33
N PHE A 122 -11.61 57.34 -13.65
CA PHE A 122 -11.69 58.65 -14.29
C PHE A 122 -13.11 59.07 -14.67
N ASP A 123 -14.00 58.13 -14.99
CA ASP A 123 -15.41 58.36 -15.33
C ASP A 123 -16.31 57.36 -14.59
N PRO A 124 -16.68 57.66 -13.32
CA PRO A 124 -17.59 56.83 -12.55
C PRO A 124 -19.04 57.08 -13.00
N SER A 125 -19.43 56.45 -14.11
CA SER A 125 -20.79 56.46 -14.65
C SER A 125 -21.52 55.14 -14.33
N PRO A 126 -22.87 55.12 -14.37
CA PRO A 126 -23.62 53.88 -14.20
C PRO A 126 -23.22 52.78 -15.20
N ALA A 127 -22.81 53.18 -16.42
CA ALA A 127 -22.34 52.25 -17.45
C ALA A 127 -20.97 51.64 -17.10
N THR A 128 -20.01 52.43 -16.62
CA THR A 128 -18.69 51.93 -16.21
C THR A 128 -18.79 51.08 -14.93
N GLY A 129 -19.70 51.43 -14.01
CA GLY A 129 -20.05 50.60 -12.85
C GLY A 129 -20.65 49.24 -13.22
N ALA A 130 -21.55 49.20 -14.19
CA ALA A 130 -22.13 47.94 -14.69
C ALA A 130 -21.06 47.04 -15.31
N LEU A 131 -20.18 47.59 -16.15
CA LEU A 131 -19.05 46.85 -16.72
C LEU A 131 -18.07 46.38 -15.64
N TRP A 132 -17.80 47.22 -14.63
CA TRP A 132 -16.93 46.86 -13.51
C TRP A 132 -17.48 45.64 -12.77
N SER A 133 -18.78 45.59 -12.49
CA SER A 133 -19.39 44.45 -11.79
C SER A 133 -19.17 43.09 -12.49
N ILE A 134 -19.09 43.09 -13.82
CA ILE A 134 -18.92 41.87 -14.62
C ILE A 134 -17.43 41.53 -14.76
N PHE A 135 -16.60 42.51 -15.12
CA PHE A 135 -15.22 42.30 -15.50
C PHE A 135 -14.22 42.44 -14.34
N SER A 136 -14.65 42.93 -13.17
CA SER A 136 -13.81 43.05 -11.97
C SER A 136 -13.66 41.76 -11.16
N ARG A 137 -14.29 40.66 -11.59
CA ARG A 137 -14.19 39.38 -10.89
C ARG A 137 -12.73 38.95 -10.76
N GLN A 138 -12.32 38.70 -9.53
CA GLN A 138 -11.00 38.15 -9.21
C GLN A 138 -11.17 36.71 -8.72
N ALA A 139 -10.23 35.85 -9.09
CA ALA A 139 -10.14 34.50 -8.55
C ALA A 139 -8.98 34.41 -7.57
N SER A 140 -9.12 33.56 -6.55
CA SER A 140 -8.02 33.19 -5.68
C SER A 140 -6.96 32.44 -6.49
N VAL A 141 -5.73 32.91 -6.39
CA VAL A 141 -4.54 32.26 -6.95
C VAL A 141 -3.59 31.99 -5.81
N THR A 142 -3.16 30.75 -5.74
CA THR A 142 -2.19 30.28 -4.77
C THR A 142 -0.80 30.35 -5.40
N VAL A 143 0.08 31.20 -4.85
CA VAL A 143 1.48 31.30 -5.30
C VAL A 143 2.34 30.45 -4.38
N LEU A 144 3.07 29.51 -4.98
CA LEU A 144 3.99 28.63 -4.27
C LEU A 144 5.21 29.42 -3.77
N THR A 145 5.53 29.24 -2.50
CA THR A 145 6.69 29.83 -1.86
C THR A 145 7.93 28.92 -1.99
N THR A 146 9.11 29.43 -1.63
CA THR A 146 10.32 28.61 -1.52
C THR A 146 10.12 27.41 -0.59
N GLY A 147 9.34 27.58 0.49
CA GLY A 147 8.99 26.48 1.40
C GLY A 147 8.19 25.38 0.70
N ASP A 148 7.21 25.75 -0.13
CA ASP A 148 6.43 24.78 -0.90
C ASP A 148 7.29 24.00 -1.88
N TYR A 149 8.23 24.66 -2.57
CA TYR A 149 9.17 23.98 -3.47
C TYR A 149 10.08 22.99 -2.73
N ILE A 150 10.55 23.33 -1.53
CA ILE A 150 11.35 22.41 -0.70
C ILE A 150 10.52 21.18 -0.33
N LEU A 151 9.28 21.38 0.12
CA LEU A 151 8.37 20.29 0.50
C LEU A 151 8.00 19.41 -0.71
N LEU A 152 7.82 19.98 -1.90
CA LEU A 152 7.64 19.21 -3.13
C LEU A 152 8.87 18.37 -3.47
N GLY A 153 10.08 18.92 -3.27
CA GLY A 153 11.33 18.18 -3.40
C GLY A 153 11.42 16.99 -2.44
N LEU A 154 11.00 17.18 -1.18
CA LEU A 154 10.91 16.09 -0.21
C LEU A 154 9.82 15.07 -0.58
N ALA A 155 8.69 15.52 -1.12
CA ALA A 155 7.62 14.63 -1.56
C ALA A 155 8.05 13.71 -2.72
N ALA A 156 8.99 14.16 -3.56
CA ALA A 156 9.54 13.32 -4.63
C ALA A 156 10.25 12.05 -4.11
N LEU A 157 10.63 12.00 -2.83
CA LEU A 157 11.15 10.78 -2.20
C LEU A 157 10.14 9.62 -2.22
N VAL A 158 8.83 9.90 -2.37
CA VAL A 158 7.82 8.84 -2.57
C VAL A 158 8.19 7.91 -3.72
N VAL A 159 8.79 8.43 -4.79
CA VAL A 159 9.21 7.63 -5.95
C VAL A 159 10.18 6.51 -5.54
N LEU A 160 11.00 6.75 -4.52
CA LEU A 160 11.96 5.79 -3.99
C LEU A 160 11.36 4.89 -2.91
N THR A 161 10.41 5.38 -2.11
CA THR A 161 9.82 4.59 -1.02
C THR A 161 8.71 3.66 -1.51
N PHE A 162 8.00 4.03 -2.57
CA PHE A 162 6.78 3.36 -3.02
C PHE A 162 6.97 1.88 -3.35
N GLY A 163 7.98 1.55 -4.16
CA GLY A 163 8.28 0.18 -4.56
C GLY A 163 8.63 -0.73 -3.37
N PRO A 164 9.65 -0.38 -2.57
CA PRO A 164 10.00 -1.12 -1.35
C PRO A 164 8.83 -1.36 -0.41
N VAL A 165 8.06 -0.31 -0.08
CA VAL A 165 6.92 -0.43 0.83
C VAL A 165 5.86 -1.35 0.26
N ARG A 166 5.57 -1.25 -1.04
CA ARG A 166 4.61 -2.13 -1.71
C ARG A 166 5.05 -3.59 -1.66
N VAL A 167 6.33 -3.87 -1.87
CA VAL A 167 6.91 -5.22 -1.77
C VAL A 167 6.77 -5.81 -0.36
N GLY A 168 7.10 -5.04 0.69
CA GLY A 168 6.94 -5.48 2.08
C GLY A 168 5.48 -5.78 2.43
N VAL A 169 4.56 -4.89 2.05
CA VAL A 169 3.12 -5.08 2.27
C VAL A 169 2.57 -6.28 1.50
N THR A 170 2.95 -6.46 0.23
CA THR A 170 2.49 -7.59 -0.59
C THR A 170 2.94 -8.92 0.01
N TYR A 171 4.15 -9.00 0.58
CA TYR A 171 4.62 -10.23 1.24
C TYR A 171 3.78 -10.59 2.46
N ILE A 172 3.54 -9.62 3.34
CA ILE A 172 2.72 -9.83 4.54
C ILE A 172 1.32 -10.27 4.16
N LEU A 173 0.67 -9.53 3.25
CA LEU A 173 -0.71 -9.82 2.84
C LEU A 173 -0.82 -11.16 2.10
N ARG A 174 0.19 -11.54 1.30
CA ARG A 174 0.24 -12.87 0.68
C ARG A 174 0.31 -13.97 1.74
N ASN A 175 1.18 -13.83 2.73
CA ASN A 175 1.31 -14.84 3.79
C ASN A 175 0.04 -14.91 4.66
N ILE A 176 -0.63 -13.78 4.92
CA ILE A 176 -1.95 -13.74 5.56
C ILE A 176 -2.99 -14.51 4.73
N VAL A 177 -3.01 -14.34 3.40
CA VAL A 177 -3.89 -15.10 2.50
C VAL A 177 -3.56 -16.59 2.48
N ARG A 178 -2.30 -16.96 2.71
CA ARG A 178 -1.86 -18.36 2.84
C ARG A 178 -2.15 -18.98 4.20
N GLY A 179 -2.58 -18.20 5.19
CA GLY A 179 -2.73 -18.67 6.57
C GLY A 179 -1.39 -18.92 7.28
N GLU A 180 -0.27 -18.40 6.77
CA GLU A 180 1.04 -18.55 7.41
C GLU A 180 1.17 -17.54 8.57
N PRO A 181 1.86 -17.88 9.68
CA PRO A 181 2.12 -16.93 10.74
C PRO A 181 3.03 -15.82 10.23
N VAL A 182 2.70 -14.56 10.55
CA VAL A 182 3.45 -13.38 10.06
C VAL A 182 3.84 -12.47 11.21
N PHE A 183 5.13 -12.18 11.32
CA PHE A 183 5.65 -11.15 12.21
C PHE A 183 5.68 -9.83 11.47
N LEU A 184 4.59 -9.08 11.54
CA LEU A 184 4.34 -7.91 10.68
C LEU A 184 5.55 -6.97 10.55
N TRP A 185 6.20 -6.58 11.65
CA TRP A 185 7.30 -5.60 11.60
C TRP A 185 8.62 -6.20 11.12
N HIS A 186 8.97 -7.38 11.62
CA HIS A 186 10.20 -8.06 11.25
C HIS A 186 10.17 -8.47 9.76
N ASP A 187 9.07 -9.08 9.33
CA ASP A 187 8.92 -9.60 7.97
C ASP A 187 8.81 -8.48 6.93
N PHE A 188 8.22 -7.34 7.31
CA PHE A 188 8.21 -6.14 6.49
C PHE A 188 9.63 -5.71 6.12
N TRP A 189 10.48 -5.45 7.12
CA TRP A 189 11.83 -4.97 6.87
C TRP A 189 12.75 -6.04 6.29
N HIS A 190 12.58 -7.29 6.70
CA HIS A 190 13.34 -8.41 6.15
C HIS A 190 13.10 -8.52 4.64
N THR A 191 11.83 -8.51 4.21
CA THR A 191 11.45 -8.64 2.80
C THR A 191 11.95 -7.47 1.95
N ILE A 192 11.84 -6.24 2.49
CA ILE A 192 12.33 -5.04 1.81
C ILE A 192 13.83 -5.13 1.57
N LYS A 193 14.61 -5.47 2.60
CA LYS A 193 16.07 -5.58 2.49
C LYS A 193 16.48 -6.66 1.50
N ARG A 194 15.81 -7.82 1.53
CA ARG A 194 16.10 -8.94 0.62
C ARG A 194 15.87 -8.58 -0.85
N ASN A 195 14.83 -7.80 -1.15
CA ASN A 195 14.42 -7.49 -2.52
C ASN A 195 14.69 -6.04 -2.95
N LEU A 196 15.49 -5.28 -2.18
CA LEU A 196 15.58 -3.82 -2.29
C LEU A 196 15.90 -3.34 -3.71
N ARG A 197 16.87 -3.98 -4.38
CA ARG A 197 17.28 -3.60 -5.74
C ARG A 197 16.15 -3.77 -6.75
N GLN A 198 15.47 -4.93 -6.74
CA GLN A 198 14.37 -5.19 -7.66
C GLN A 198 13.16 -4.30 -7.32
N ALA A 199 12.87 -4.13 -6.03
CA ALA A 199 11.78 -3.29 -5.53
C ALA A 199 11.94 -1.82 -5.91
N LEU A 200 13.17 -1.28 -5.86
CA LEU A 200 13.46 0.09 -6.27
C LEU A 200 13.31 0.26 -7.79
N ILE A 201 13.93 -0.61 -8.59
CA ILE A 201 13.88 -0.51 -10.05
C ILE A 201 12.43 -0.60 -10.54
N TYR A 202 11.70 -1.62 -10.09
CA TYR A 202 10.29 -1.76 -10.48
C TYR A 202 9.43 -0.66 -9.86
N GLY A 203 9.69 -0.20 -8.63
CA GLY A 203 8.96 0.89 -8.00
C GLY A 203 9.03 2.20 -8.79
N ILE A 204 10.22 2.58 -9.25
CA ILE A 204 10.42 3.77 -10.10
C ILE A 204 9.66 3.59 -11.42
N MET A 205 9.79 2.42 -12.06
CA MET A 205 9.04 2.12 -13.28
C MET A 205 7.53 2.18 -13.06
N ASP A 206 7.02 1.65 -11.94
CA ASP A 206 5.61 1.61 -11.60
C ASP A 206 5.05 3.02 -11.43
N VAL A 207 5.76 3.90 -10.72
CA VAL A 207 5.37 5.31 -10.60
C VAL A 207 5.37 6.01 -11.96
N LEU A 208 6.37 5.78 -12.81
CA LEU A 208 6.43 6.37 -14.14
C LEU A 208 5.30 5.88 -15.05
N ILE A 209 5.00 4.58 -15.06
CA ILE A 209 3.90 4.01 -15.86
C ILE A 209 2.56 4.57 -15.39
N VAL A 210 2.32 4.60 -14.07
CA VAL A 210 1.09 5.18 -13.51
C VAL A 210 0.98 6.67 -13.85
N PHE A 211 2.08 7.42 -13.74
CA PHE A 211 2.11 8.84 -14.11
C PHE A 211 1.73 9.06 -15.57
N LEU A 212 2.31 8.30 -16.51
CA LEU A 212 1.99 8.39 -17.94
C LEU A 212 0.53 8.04 -18.23
N ILE A 213 0.01 6.96 -17.62
CA ILE A 213 -1.39 6.56 -17.78
C ILE A 213 -2.34 7.64 -17.25
N VAL A 214 -2.06 8.22 -16.08
CA VAL A 214 -2.87 9.30 -15.51
C VAL A 214 -2.80 10.55 -16.40
N TYR A 215 -1.61 10.91 -16.87
CA TYR A 215 -1.42 12.00 -17.80
C TYR A 215 -2.24 11.82 -19.09
N ASP A 216 -2.18 10.63 -19.71
CA ASP A 216 -2.94 10.32 -20.92
C ASP A 216 -4.45 10.44 -20.68
N ILE A 217 -4.96 9.88 -19.59
CA ILE A 217 -6.39 9.96 -19.24
C ILE A 217 -6.81 11.43 -19.09
N LEU A 218 -6.05 12.24 -18.37
CA LEU A 218 -6.36 13.66 -18.17
C LEU A 218 -6.29 14.44 -19.49
N PHE A 219 -5.24 14.22 -20.29
CA PHE A 219 -5.06 14.88 -21.58
C PHE A 219 -6.22 14.57 -22.55
N PHE A 220 -6.57 13.29 -22.71
CA PHE A 220 -7.66 12.90 -23.60
C PHE A 220 -9.04 13.25 -23.05
N ASN A 221 -9.21 13.34 -21.72
CA ASN A 221 -10.44 13.84 -21.11
C ASN A 221 -10.67 15.32 -21.41
N LEU A 222 -9.62 16.16 -21.30
CA LEU A 222 -9.70 17.59 -21.63
C LEU A 222 -10.03 17.84 -23.11
N ASN A 223 -9.67 16.91 -23.99
CA ASN A 223 -9.95 16.96 -25.42
C ASN A 223 -11.14 16.08 -25.83
N TYR A 224 -11.92 15.58 -24.87
CA TYR A 224 -13.08 14.74 -25.14
C TYR A 224 -14.15 15.55 -25.88
N GLY A 225 -14.65 15.00 -26.99
CA GLY A 225 -15.61 15.67 -27.86
C GLY A 225 -14.99 16.58 -28.94
N ALA A 226 -13.67 16.80 -28.93
CA ALA A 226 -13.01 17.62 -29.97
C ALA A 226 -13.05 16.94 -31.34
N ASN A 227 -12.70 15.65 -31.41
CA ASN A 227 -12.71 14.83 -32.62
C ASN A 227 -12.86 13.34 -32.26
N MET A 228 -13.32 12.52 -33.20
CA MET A 228 -13.50 11.06 -32.99
C MET A 228 -12.21 10.37 -32.51
N MET A 229 -11.04 10.78 -33.05
CA MET A 229 -9.75 10.24 -32.65
C MET A 229 -9.47 10.46 -31.15
N MET A 230 -9.76 11.65 -30.61
CA MET A 230 -9.53 11.96 -29.20
C MET A 230 -10.44 11.12 -28.28
N ASN A 231 -11.69 10.88 -28.69
CA ASN A 231 -12.60 10.02 -27.95
C ASN A 231 -12.10 8.56 -27.91
N ILE A 232 -11.61 8.04 -29.04
CA ILE A 232 -11.03 6.68 -29.10
C ILE A 232 -9.81 6.59 -28.18
N MET A 233 -8.90 7.56 -28.24
CA MET A 233 -7.70 7.59 -27.39
C MET A 233 -8.04 7.66 -25.90
N PHE A 234 -9.10 8.39 -25.52
CA PHE A 234 -9.60 8.40 -24.15
C PHE A 234 -9.99 6.99 -23.67
N PHE A 235 -10.83 6.28 -24.41
CA PHE A 235 -11.21 4.91 -24.04
C PHE A 235 -10.04 3.92 -24.07
N MET A 236 -9.09 4.09 -25.00
CA MET A 236 -7.86 3.29 -25.03
C MET A 236 -6.99 3.52 -23.79
N SER A 237 -6.86 4.77 -23.33
CA SER A 237 -6.12 5.09 -22.10
C SER A 237 -6.76 4.45 -20.86
N LEU A 238 -8.09 4.42 -20.78
CA LEU A 238 -8.83 3.72 -19.71
C LEU A 238 -8.62 2.20 -19.77
N MET A 239 -8.61 1.61 -20.96
CA MET A 239 -8.33 0.18 -21.13
C MET A 239 -6.88 -0.16 -20.75
N LEU A 240 -5.91 0.69 -21.10
CA LEU A 240 -4.53 0.53 -20.70
C LEU A 240 -4.37 0.63 -19.17
N ALA A 241 -5.07 1.57 -18.54
CA ALA A 241 -5.09 1.70 -17.08
C ALA A 241 -5.65 0.44 -16.41
N LEU A 242 -6.75 -0.10 -16.93
CA LEU A 242 -7.37 -1.32 -16.43
C LEU A 242 -6.44 -2.53 -16.58
N LEU A 243 -5.85 -2.70 -17.76
CA LEU A 243 -4.90 -3.77 -18.04
C LEU A 243 -3.70 -3.70 -17.09
N TYR A 244 -3.10 -2.52 -16.95
CA TYR A 244 -1.96 -2.31 -16.06
C TYR A 244 -2.34 -2.55 -14.60
N ALA A 245 -3.52 -2.12 -14.15
CA ALA A 245 -4.01 -2.37 -12.80
C ALA A 245 -4.04 -3.88 -12.47
N PHE A 246 -4.48 -4.73 -13.42
CA PHE A 246 -4.41 -6.18 -13.23
C PHE A 246 -2.99 -6.70 -13.23
N MET A 247 -2.17 -6.33 -14.22
CA MET A 247 -0.77 -6.78 -14.29
C MET A 247 -0.02 -6.46 -13.00
N ARG A 248 -0.23 -5.25 -12.47
CA ARG A 248 0.47 -4.73 -11.30
C ARG A 248 0.34 -5.64 -10.08
N ILE A 249 -0.84 -6.24 -9.85
CA ILE A 249 -1.06 -7.19 -8.74
C ILE A 249 -0.16 -8.42 -8.91
N TYR A 250 -0.13 -9.00 -10.12
CA TYR A 250 0.69 -10.17 -10.43
C TYR A 250 2.19 -9.88 -10.38
N ILE A 251 2.63 -8.71 -10.86
CA ILE A 251 4.06 -8.35 -10.85
C ILE A 251 4.57 -8.26 -9.41
N TYR A 252 3.86 -7.56 -8.51
CA TYR A 252 4.28 -7.48 -7.11
C TYR A 252 4.27 -8.85 -6.42
N LEU A 253 3.31 -9.72 -6.72
CA LEU A 253 3.29 -11.09 -6.21
C LEU A 253 4.45 -11.94 -6.75
N MET A 254 4.79 -11.82 -8.03
CA MET A 254 5.92 -12.56 -8.60
C MET A 254 7.25 -12.05 -8.06
N LEU A 255 7.42 -10.73 -7.89
CA LEU A 255 8.64 -10.12 -7.38
C LEU A 255 9.04 -10.69 -6.01
N ILE A 256 8.08 -11.00 -5.15
CA ILE A 256 8.36 -11.57 -3.81
C ILE A 256 8.40 -13.11 -3.77
N THR A 257 7.99 -13.78 -4.85
CA THR A 257 7.81 -15.24 -4.88
C THR A 257 8.84 -15.92 -5.77
N PHE A 258 9.29 -15.26 -6.82
CA PHE A 258 10.18 -15.84 -7.83
C PHE A 258 11.35 -14.91 -8.16
N ASP A 259 12.53 -15.47 -8.38
CA ASP A 259 13.71 -14.74 -8.85
C ASP A 259 13.68 -14.54 -10.37
N LEU A 260 12.72 -13.75 -10.85
CA LEU A 260 12.54 -13.43 -12.27
C LEU A 260 13.03 -12.03 -12.60
N SER A 261 13.64 -11.87 -13.77
CA SER A 261 13.92 -10.54 -14.33
C SER A 261 12.62 -9.74 -14.53
N ILE A 262 12.65 -8.43 -14.32
CA ILE A 262 11.49 -7.53 -14.44
C ILE A 262 10.74 -7.72 -15.77
N PHE A 263 11.45 -7.80 -16.89
CA PHE A 263 10.82 -7.97 -18.21
C PHE A 263 10.04 -9.30 -18.34
N LYS A 264 10.56 -10.40 -17.76
CA LYS A 264 9.84 -11.68 -17.70
C LYS A 264 8.60 -11.56 -16.81
N MET A 265 8.68 -10.84 -15.69
CA MET A 265 7.51 -10.59 -14.84
C MET A 265 6.42 -9.82 -15.59
N PHE A 266 6.74 -8.82 -16.39
CA PHE A 266 5.75 -8.11 -17.22
C PHE A 266 5.05 -9.04 -18.22
N LYS A 267 5.81 -9.86 -18.93
CA LYS A 267 5.23 -10.84 -19.86
C LYS A 267 4.32 -11.83 -19.15
N ASN A 268 4.81 -12.43 -18.06
CA ASN A 268 4.04 -13.38 -17.27
C ASN A 268 2.78 -12.73 -16.70
N ALA A 269 2.87 -11.50 -16.20
CA ALA A 269 1.75 -10.76 -15.66
C ALA A 269 0.67 -10.54 -16.73
N LEU A 270 1.06 -10.20 -17.96
CA LEU A 270 0.12 -10.08 -19.07
C LEU A 270 -0.65 -11.38 -19.29
N TYR A 271 0.03 -12.53 -19.33
CA TYR A 271 -0.64 -13.84 -19.43
C TYR A 271 -1.59 -14.09 -18.26
N PHE A 272 -1.20 -13.75 -17.02
CA PHE A 272 -2.06 -13.88 -15.85
C PHE A 272 -3.31 -12.98 -15.88
N THR A 273 -3.22 -11.78 -16.47
CA THR A 273 -4.40 -10.92 -16.60
C THR A 273 -5.50 -11.56 -17.43
N VAL A 274 -5.11 -12.26 -18.51
CA VAL A 274 -6.02 -12.95 -19.42
C VAL A 274 -6.52 -14.25 -18.80
N LEU A 275 -5.62 -15.09 -18.27
CA LEU A 275 -5.98 -16.38 -17.66
C LEU A 275 -6.82 -16.24 -16.39
N GLY A 276 -6.59 -15.17 -15.63
CA GLY A 276 -7.28 -14.86 -14.38
C GLY A 276 -8.50 -13.95 -14.52
N ILE A 277 -8.99 -13.68 -15.73
CA ILE A 277 -9.94 -12.57 -15.99
C ILE A 277 -11.16 -12.57 -15.06
N LYS A 278 -11.78 -13.73 -14.77
CA LYS A 278 -12.93 -13.82 -13.86
C LYS A 278 -12.59 -13.35 -12.45
N ARG A 279 -11.43 -13.78 -11.91
CA ARG A 279 -10.96 -13.38 -10.57
C ARG A 279 -10.55 -11.91 -10.55
N ASN A 280 -9.90 -11.43 -11.62
CA ASN A 280 -9.51 -10.03 -11.78
C ASN A 280 -10.73 -9.09 -11.83
N MET A 281 -11.79 -9.49 -12.53
CA MET A 281 -13.07 -8.76 -12.56
C MET A 281 -13.72 -8.71 -11.17
N MET A 282 -13.74 -9.82 -10.43
CA MET A 282 -14.27 -9.82 -9.07
C MET A 282 -13.46 -8.92 -8.13
N ALA A 283 -12.12 -8.92 -8.26
CA ALA A 283 -11.27 -8.00 -7.51
C ALA A 283 -11.54 -6.54 -7.86
N LEU A 284 -11.71 -6.23 -9.15
CA LEU A 284 -12.04 -4.89 -9.61
C LEU A 284 -13.37 -4.40 -9.01
N LEU A 285 -14.42 -5.23 -9.06
CA LEU A 285 -15.71 -4.89 -8.47
C LEU A 285 -15.61 -4.65 -6.96
N GLY A 286 -14.84 -5.49 -6.24
CA GLY A 286 -14.58 -5.28 -4.81
C GLY A 286 -13.84 -3.98 -4.53
N ILE A 287 -12.82 -3.64 -5.33
CA ILE A 287 -12.07 -2.39 -5.18
C ILE A 287 -12.97 -1.18 -5.49
N ILE A 288 -13.75 -1.23 -6.57
CA ILE A 288 -14.70 -0.16 -6.93
C ILE A 288 -15.74 0.04 -5.82
N LEU A 289 -16.25 -1.04 -5.22
CA LEU A 289 -17.19 -0.97 -4.11
C LEU A 289 -16.56 -0.25 -2.90
N VAL A 290 -15.36 -0.65 -2.49
CA VAL A 290 -14.64 -0.02 -1.38
C VAL A 290 -14.40 1.47 -1.64
N LEU A 291 -13.94 1.83 -2.85
CA LEU A 291 -13.69 3.22 -3.22
C LEU A 291 -14.99 4.03 -3.31
N SER A 292 -16.06 3.46 -3.84
CA SER A 292 -17.39 4.09 -3.91
C SER A 292 -17.96 4.36 -2.51
N VAL A 293 -17.82 3.41 -1.58
CA VAL A 293 -18.22 3.60 -0.18
C VAL A 293 -17.40 4.71 0.48
N ASN A 294 -16.08 4.75 0.25
CA ASN A 294 -15.24 5.83 0.77
C ASN A 294 -15.63 7.21 0.20
N TYR A 295 -15.91 7.29 -1.10
CA TYR A 295 -16.38 8.51 -1.75
C TYR A 295 -17.74 8.97 -1.22
N LEU A 296 -18.69 8.04 -1.06
CA LEU A 296 -20.00 8.34 -0.46
C LEU A 296 -19.85 8.88 0.96
N LEU A 297 -18.96 8.29 1.76
CA LEU A 297 -18.67 8.79 3.11
C LEU A 297 -18.03 10.19 3.08
N LEU A 298 -17.18 10.48 2.11
CA LEU A 298 -16.63 11.83 1.92
C LEU A 298 -17.73 12.85 1.60
N ALA A 299 -18.72 12.47 0.78
CA ALA A 299 -19.84 13.34 0.42
C ALA A 299 -20.84 13.54 1.57
N VAL A 300 -21.12 12.51 2.37
CA VAL A 300 -22.11 12.56 3.48
C VAL A 300 -21.49 13.08 4.78
N TYR A 301 -20.29 12.63 5.12
CA TYR A 301 -19.59 12.97 6.35
C TYR A 301 -18.07 13.11 6.11
N PHE A 302 -17.69 14.28 5.62
CA PHE A 302 -16.35 14.64 5.18
C PHE A 302 -15.21 14.17 6.10
N PRO A 303 -15.26 14.36 7.44
CA PRO A 303 -14.15 13.95 8.30
C PRO A 303 -13.82 12.45 8.22
N LEU A 304 -14.84 11.60 8.16
CA LEU A 304 -14.65 10.14 8.12
C LEU A 304 -14.19 9.67 6.74
N GLY A 305 -14.68 10.30 5.67
CA GLY A 305 -14.19 10.05 4.31
C GLY A 305 -12.69 10.29 4.16
N VAL A 306 -12.16 11.33 4.82
CA VAL A 306 -10.72 11.64 4.84
C VAL A 306 -9.92 10.69 5.73
N ILE A 307 -10.45 10.28 6.89
CA ILE A 307 -9.73 9.44 7.85
C ILE A 307 -9.60 7.98 7.37
N LEU A 308 -10.62 7.43 6.70
CA LEU A 308 -10.66 6.00 6.33
C LEU A 308 -9.49 5.52 5.44
N PRO A 309 -9.00 6.29 4.46
CA PRO A 309 -7.79 5.93 3.71
C PRO A 309 -6.56 5.78 4.59
N PHE A 310 -6.47 6.54 5.68
CA PHE A 310 -5.36 6.42 6.63
C PHE A 310 -5.53 5.23 7.58
N ILE A 311 -6.72 4.65 7.68
CA ILE A 311 -6.99 3.52 8.57
C ILE A 311 -6.98 2.17 7.84
N MET A 312 -7.62 2.07 6.66
CA MET A 312 -7.88 0.74 6.06
C MET A 312 -7.92 0.68 4.53
N VAL A 313 -8.36 1.73 3.83
CA VAL A 313 -8.74 1.58 2.40
C VAL A 313 -7.60 1.05 1.51
N PRO A 314 -6.37 1.60 1.54
CA PRO A 314 -5.26 1.08 0.74
C PRO A 314 -4.93 -0.39 1.03
N SER A 315 -4.81 -0.79 2.31
CA SER A 315 -4.48 -2.17 2.66
C SER A 315 -5.58 -3.15 2.23
N LEU A 316 -6.85 -2.75 2.37
CA LEU A 316 -7.99 -3.54 1.92
C LEU A 316 -8.00 -3.75 0.40
N CYS A 317 -7.74 -2.70 -0.39
CA CYS A 317 -7.66 -2.82 -1.85
C CYS A 317 -6.54 -3.78 -2.29
N ILE A 318 -5.39 -3.73 -1.62
CA ILE A 318 -4.27 -4.65 -1.91
C ILE A 318 -4.65 -6.07 -1.52
N PHE A 319 -5.28 -6.25 -0.36
CA PHE A 319 -5.72 -7.56 0.13
C PHE A 319 -6.74 -8.21 -0.83
N ILE A 320 -7.74 -7.45 -1.31
CA ILE A 320 -8.69 -7.92 -2.34
C ILE A 320 -7.94 -8.39 -3.60
N GLY A 321 -6.98 -7.60 -4.07
CA GLY A 321 -6.17 -7.94 -5.23
C GLY A 321 -5.36 -9.23 -5.03
N ILE A 322 -4.66 -9.35 -3.90
CA ILE A 322 -3.84 -10.52 -3.59
C ILE A 322 -4.69 -11.78 -3.42
N TYR A 323 -5.81 -11.69 -2.70
CA TYR A 323 -6.72 -12.82 -2.51
C TYR A 323 -7.27 -13.37 -3.85
N ALA A 324 -7.54 -12.47 -4.80
CA ALA A 324 -7.99 -12.87 -6.13
C ALA A 324 -6.87 -13.44 -7.02
N ALA A 325 -5.69 -12.82 -7.01
CA ALA A 325 -4.59 -13.16 -7.91
C ALA A 325 -3.75 -14.36 -7.45
N PHE A 326 -3.53 -14.50 -6.14
CA PHE A 326 -2.63 -15.51 -5.58
C PHE A 326 -2.98 -16.95 -5.98
N PRO A 327 -4.26 -17.39 -5.96
CA PRO A 327 -4.61 -18.75 -6.36
C PRO A 327 -4.22 -19.08 -7.80
N LYS A 328 -4.23 -18.09 -8.71
CA LYS A 328 -3.86 -18.33 -10.11
C LYS A 328 -2.35 -18.47 -10.28
N ILE A 329 -1.56 -17.74 -9.48
CA ILE A 329 -0.12 -17.94 -9.41
C ILE A 329 0.20 -19.32 -8.81
N LYS A 330 -0.52 -19.73 -7.75
CA LYS A 330 -0.38 -21.05 -7.14
C LYS A 330 -0.61 -22.17 -8.16
N GLU A 331 -1.75 -22.13 -8.83
CA GLU A 331 -2.16 -23.11 -9.84
C GLU A 331 -1.16 -23.25 -11.00
N ILE A 332 -0.60 -22.14 -11.50
CA ILE A 332 0.17 -22.14 -12.76
C ILE A 332 1.68 -22.22 -12.54
N MET A 333 2.21 -21.63 -11.47
CA MET A 333 3.66 -21.53 -11.26
C MET A 333 4.16 -22.32 -10.05
N ILE A 334 3.35 -22.48 -9.01
CA ILE A 334 3.79 -23.10 -7.75
C ILE A 334 3.50 -24.60 -7.76
N ASP A 335 2.25 -24.99 -7.99
CA ASP A 335 1.84 -26.40 -7.94
C ASP A 335 2.57 -27.28 -8.98
N PRO A 336 2.78 -26.85 -10.24
CA PRO A 336 3.53 -27.64 -11.22
C PRO A 336 5.00 -27.82 -10.84
N TYR A 337 5.62 -26.78 -10.25
CA TYR A 337 7.01 -26.84 -9.80
C TYR A 337 7.22 -27.96 -8.77
N TYR A 338 6.33 -28.08 -7.77
CA TYR A 338 6.42 -29.14 -6.77
C TYR A 338 6.13 -30.54 -7.36
N ALA A 339 5.17 -30.62 -8.29
CA ALA A 339 4.86 -31.87 -8.99
C ALA A 339 6.04 -32.41 -9.81
N GLU A 340 6.77 -31.52 -10.50
CA GLU A 340 7.95 -31.88 -11.28
C GLU A 340 9.15 -32.31 -10.42
N HIS A 341 9.32 -31.70 -9.25
CA HIS A 341 10.48 -31.96 -8.37
C HIS A 341 10.23 -33.07 -7.34
N GLY A 342 9.09 -33.77 -7.40
CA GLY A 342 8.81 -34.92 -6.54
C GLY A 342 8.72 -34.61 -5.04
N VAL A 343 8.61 -33.32 -4.68
CA VAL A 343 8.39 -32.90 -3.30
C VAL A 343 6.89 -33.07 -3.06
N SER A 344 6.51 -34.07 -2.28
CA SER A 344 5.12 -34.23 -1.84
C SER A 344 4.67 -32.91 -1.23
N LYS A 345 3.47 -32.46 -1.60
CA LYS A 345 2.81 -31.39 -0.86
C LYS A 345 2.91 -31.79 0.61
N VAL A 346 3.49 -30.93 1.45
CA VAL A 346 3.25 -31.04 2.89
C VAL A 346 1.77 -30.69 3.05
N ASN A 347 0.93 -31.68 2.78
CA ASN A 347 -0.46 -31.69 3.17
C ASN A 347 -0.41 -32.01 4.66
N SER A 348 -0.59 -30.99 5.47
CA SER A 348 -0.83 -31.07 6.92
C SER A 348 -2.03 -31.95 7.29
N ALA A 349 -2.79 -32.47 6.31
CA ALA A 349 -3.89 -33.41 6.50
C ALA A 349 -3.45 -34.86 6.84
N ASN A 350 -2.18 -35.25 6.63
CA ASN A 350 -1.74 -36.63 6.84
C ASN A 350 -0.98 -36.87 8.17
N ALA A 351 -0.94 -35.89 9.08
CA ALA A 351 -0.26 -36.05 10.37
C ALA A 351 -1.13 -36.73 11.46
N GLU A 352 -2.34 -37.20 11.11
CA GLU A 352 -3.25 -37.85 12.06
C GLU A 352 -3.32 -39.39 11.91
N GLU A 353 -2.48 -40.01 11.07
CA GLU A 353 -2.39 -41.49 10.98
C GLU A 353 -1.08 -42.11 11.50
N ASP A 354 -0.10 -41.31 11.94
CA ASP A 354 1.16 -41.79 12.51
C ASP A 354 1.49 -41.09 13.84
N VAL A 355 0.65 -41.24 14.87
CA VAL A 355 1.05 -41.20 16.31
C VAL A 355 0.15 -42.13 17.13
#